data_AF-A0A2P9GGP9-F1
#
_entry.id   AF-A0A2P9GGP9-F1
#
_cell.length_a   1.000
_cell.length_b   1.000
_cell.length_c   1.000
_cell.angle_alpha   90.00
_cell.angle_beta   90.00
_cell.angle_gamma   90.00
#
_symmetry.space_group_name_H-M   'P 1'
#
loop_
_entity.id
_entity.type
_entity.pdbx_description
1 polymer ?
#
loop_
_entity_poly.entity_id
_entity_poly.type
_entity_poly.pdbx_seq_one_letter_code
_entity_poly.pdbx_strand_id
1 'polypeptide(L)' 'MHYIGFALSCTNVEHNLNFYKLVKDGTSIDEMKNYIYSFIKYYDTLKNDLFNEHKTICTERLKNTQRLDM' A
#
# COMPACT_ATOMS: atom_id res chain seq x y z
N MET A 1 -0.21 -11.12 -6.67
CA MET A 1 1.08 -10.77 -6.02
C MET A 1 1.83 -9.64 -6.73
N HIS A 2 2.08 -9.71 -8.05
CA HIS A 2 2.80 -8.64 -8.78
C HIS A 2 2.16 -7.25 -8.63
N TYR A 3 0.82 -7.16 -8.75
CA TYR A 3 0.08 -5.91 -8.60
C TYR A 3 0.20 -5.28 -7.19
N ILE A 4 0.11 -6.12 -6.15
CA ILE A 4 0.22 -5.67 -4.75
C ILE A 4 1.64 -5.15 -4.48
N GLY A 5 2.67 -5.91 -4.88
CA GLY A 5 4.06 -5.49 -4.71
C GLY A 5 4.38 -4.20 -5.47
N PHE A 6 3.85 -4.03 -6.67
CA PHE A 6 4.00 -2.82 -7.46
C PHE A 6 3.37 -1.60 -6.79
N ALA A 7 2.12 -1.71 -6.32
CA ALA A 7 1.41 -0.64 -5.63
C ALA A 7 2.18 -0.19 -4.37
N LEU A 8 2.58 -1.15 -3.54
CA LEU A 8 3.37 -0.88 -2.34
C LEU A 8 4.74 -0.23 -2.65
N SER A 9 5.40 -0.64 -3.73
CA SER A 9 6.68 -0.06 -4.16
C SER A 9 6.52 1.40 -4.61
N CYS A 10 5.46 1.71 -5.37
CA CYS A 10 5.16 3.07 -5.80
C CYS A 10 4.90 3.99 -4.59
N THR A 11 4.08 3.53 -3.65
CA THR A 11 3.82 4.22 -2.39
C THR A 11 5.11 4.49 -1.59
N ASN A 12 6.03 3.52 -1.55
CA ASN A 12 7.30 3.70 -0.85
C ASN A 12 8.21 4.76 -1.52
N VAL A 13 8.25 4.80 -2.85
CA VAL A 13 9.02 5.82 -3.59
C VAL A 13 8.48 7.22 -3.31
N GLU A 14 7.16 7.39 -3.38
CA GLU A 14 6.51 8.69 -3.09
C GLU A 14 6.78 9.14 -1.65
N HIS A 15 6.63 8.22 -0.68
CA HIS A 15 6.89 8.52 0.72
C HIS A 15 8.34 8.95 0.97
N ASN A 16 9.31 8.23 0.39
CA ASN A 16 10.72 8.56 0.53
C ASN A 16 11.06 9.95 -0.02
N LEU A 17 10.47 10.32 -1.17
CA LEU A 17 10.63 11.65 -1.74
C LEU A 17 10.06 12.74 -0.82
N ASN A 18 8.88 12.51 -0.26
CA ASN A 18 8.25 13.45 0.66
C ASN A 18 9.01 13.57 1.98
N PHE A 19 9.49 12.46 2.54
CA PHE A 19 10.35 12.48 3.74
C PHE A 19 11.65 13.25 3.49
N TYR A 20 12.29 13.03 2.34
CA TYR A 20 13.50 13.76 1.96
C TYR A 20 13.26 15.28 1.91
N LYS A 21 12.11 15.73 1.40
CA LYS A 21 11.75 17.16 1.41
C LYS A 21 11.65 17.70 2.84
N LEU A 22 10.98 17.00 3.76
CA LEU A 22 10.89 17.41 5.17
C LEU A 22 12.28 17.56 5.81
N VAL A 23 13.19 16.62 5.53
CA VAL A 23 14.58 16.71 6.02
C VAL A 23 15.30 17.92 5.42
N LYS A 24 15.15 18.15 4.11
CA LYS A 24 15.78 19.26 3.40
C LYS A 24 15.27 20.63 3.87
N ASP A 25 13.98 20.73 4.17
CA ASP A 25 13.32 21.97 4.57
C ASP A 25 13.58 22.32 6.04
N GLY A 26 14.32 21.47 6.77
CA GLY A 26 14.68 21.72 8.17
C GLY A 26 13.49 21.61 9.12
N THR A 27 12.49 20.80 8.75
CA THR A 27 11.29 20.56 9.57
C THR A 27 11.65 20.07 10.98
N SER A 28 10.76 20.27 11.97
CA SER A 28 11.03 19.81 13.33
C SER A 28 11.13 18.28 13.42
N ILE A 29 11.94 17.78 14.36
CA ILE A 29 12.07 16.32 14.60
C ILE A 29 10.72 15.70 14.97
N ASP A 30 9.87 16.43 15.69
CA ASP A 30 8.54 15.95 16.08
C ASP A 30 7.64 15.73 14.86
N GLU A 31 7.61 16.70 13.94
CA GLU A 31 6.90 16.58 12.67
C GLU A 31 7.41 15.42 11.81
N MET A 32 8.73 15.22 11.72
CA MET A 32 9.31 14.07 11.01
C MET A 32 8.88 12.74 11.63
N LYS A 33 8.87 12.64 12.97
CA LYS A 33 8.39 11.44 13.68
C LYS A 33 6.90 11.20 13.42
N ASN A 34 6.07 12.23 13.53
CA ASN A 34 4.64 12.15 13.27
C ASN A 34 4.34 11.70 11.84
N TYR A 35 5.11 12.20 10.86
CA TYR A 35 5.02 11.77 9.47
C TYR A 35 5.35 10.28 9.30
N ILE A 36 6.46 9.79 9.87
CA ILE A 36 6.84 8.37 9.81
C ILE A 36 5.75 7.47 10.42
N TYR A 37 5.25 7.81 11.61
CA TYR A 37 4.19 7.01 12.25
C TYR A 37 2.90 7.00 11.43
N SER A 38 2.54 8.13 10.84
CA SER A 38 1.36 8.25 9.96
C SER A 38 1.53 7.37 8.71
N PHE A 39 2.73 7.35 8.12
CA PHE A 39 3.00 6.51 6.96
C PHE A 39 2.97 5.02 7.28
N ILE A 40 3.56 4.58 8.39
CA ILE A 40 3.53 3.16 8.80
C ILE A 40 2.07 2.69 8.91
N LYS A 41 1.23 3.48 9.59
CA LYS A 41 -0.21 3.17 9.73
C LYS A 41 -0.91 3.10 8.37
N TYR A 42 -0.66 4.08 7.51
CA TYR A 42 -1.22 4.10 6.15
C TYR A 42 -0.78 2.87 5.33
N TYR A 43 0.50 2.51 5.40
CA TYR A 43 1.06 1.39 4.66
C TYR A 43 0.46 0.05 5.08
N ASP A 44 0.24 -0.15 6.39
CA ASP A 44 -0.44 -1.33 6.92
C ASP A 44 -1.89 -1.43 6.44
N THR A 45 -2.62 -0.32 6.43
CA THR A 45 -3.99 -0.26 5.88
C THR A 45 -4.00 -0.60 4.39
N LEU A 46 -3.15 0.06 3.59
CA LEU A 46 -3.04 -0.15 2.15
C LEU A 46 -2.74 -1.63 1.81
N LYS A 47 -1.81 -2.24 2.54
CA LYS A 47 -1.46 -3.65 2.35
C LYS A 47 -2.66 -4.58 2.59
N ASN A 48 -3.44 -4.33 3.63
CA ASN A 48 -4.62 -5.13 3.95
C ASN A 48 -5.72 -4.96 2.91
N ASP A 49 -5.96 -3.73 2.46
CA ASP A 49 -6.97 -3.44 1.44
C ASP A 49 -6.63 -4.12 0.11
N LEU A 50 -5.38 -3.99 -0.35
CA LEU A 50 -4.89 -4.65 -1.57
C LEU A 50 -5.00 -6.18 -1.49
N PHE A 51 -4.70 -6.75 -0.33
CA PHE A 51 -4.85 -8.19 -0.12
C PHE A 51 -6.31 -8.63 -0.21
N ASN A 52 -7.22 -7.92 0.45
CA ASN A 52 -8.64 -8.22 0.46
C ASN A 52 -9.27 -8.07 -0.93
N GLU A 53 -8.93 -7.01 -1.66
CA GLU A 53 -9.37 -6.80 -3.03
C GLU A 53 -8.93 -7.94 -3.95
N HIS A 54 -7.64 -8.29 -3.91
CA HIS A 54 -7.10 -9.39 -4.72
C HIS A 54 -7.73 -10.74 -4.34
N LYS A 55 -7.99 -10.98 -3.05
CA LYS A 55 -8.69 -12.18 -2.57
C LYS A 55 -10.10 -12.27 -3.13
N THR A 56 -10.84 -11.17 -3.14
CA THR A 56 -12.21 -11.10 -3.68
C THR A 56 -12.22 -11.42 -5.17
N ILE A 57 -11.36 -10.76 -5.96
CA ILE A 57 -11.24 -11.01 -7.41
C ILE A 57 -10.92 -12.48 -7.71
N CYS A 58 -9.96 -13.07 -6.99
CA CYS A 58 -9.61 -14.47 -7.16
C CYS A 58 -10.79 -15.40 -6.84
N THR A 59 -11.52 -15.12 -5.76
CA THR A 59 -12.68 -15.92 -5.33
C THR A 59 -13.81 -15.87 -6.37
N GLU A 60 -14.08 -14.69 -6.93
CA GLU A 60 -15.09 -14.53 -7.98
C GLU A 60 -14.70 -15.27 -9.26
N ARG A 61 -13.44 -15.16 -9.69
CA ARG A 61 -12.93 -15.90 -10.87
C ARG A 61 -13.05 -17.41 -10.69
N LEU A 62 -12.74 -17.92 -9.51
CA LEU A 62 -12.88 -19.35 -9.21
C LEU A 62 -14.34 -19.81 -9.31
N LYS A 63 -15.28 -19.06 -8.71
CA LYS A 63 -16.72 -19.36 -8.80
C LYS A 63 -17.23 -19.33 -10.23
N ASN A 64 -16.77 -18.40 -11.05
CA ASN A 64 -17.16 -18.31 -12.46
C ASN A 64 -16.62 -19.48 -13.28
N THR A 65 -15.40 -19.95 -12.98
CA THR A 65 -14.82 -21.13 -13.65
C THR A 65 -15.61 -22.40 -13.32
N GLN A 66 -15.94 -22.62 -12.04
CA GLN A 66 -16.77 -23.76 -11.61
C GLN A 66 -18.16 -23.79 -12.24
N ARG A 67 -18.71 -22.64 -12.61
CA ARG A 67 -19.99 -22.55 -13.34
C ARG A 67 -19.88 -22.87 -14.83
N LEU A 68 -18.71 -22.68 -15.42
CA LEU A 68 -18.45 -22.98 -16.84
C LEU A 68 -18.08 -24.45 -17.06
N ASP A 69 -17.50 -25.10 -16.03
CA ASP A 69 -17.15 -26.53 -16.05
C ASP A 69 -18.36 -27.45 -15.78
N MET A 70 -19.56 -26.89 -15.52
CA MET A 70 -20.81 -27.61 -15.21
C MET A 70 -21.79 -27.53 -16.38
#